data_AF-A0A1B6IK26-F1
#
_entry.id   AF-A0A1B6IK26-F1
#
_cell.length_a   1.000
_cell.length_b   1.000
_cell.length_c   1.000
_cell.angle_alpha   90.00
_cell.angle_beta   90.00
_cell.angle_gamma   90.00
#
_symmetry.space_group_name_H-M   'P 1'
#
loop_
_entity.id
_entity.type
_entity.pdbx_description
1 polymer ?
#
loop_
_entity_poly.entity_id
_entity_poly.type
_entity_poly.pdbx_seq_one_letter_code
_entity_poly.pdbx_strand_id
1 'polypeptide(L)'
;SDLQPPFQPSSTPVSLQYRFMVWNDVGIVKQTNTEEENAIDVEFHDTVLHHAFRVNNMAGHTLAALSKEALVMACEATEDNPSKMVCVMLNTYHFAWIV
;
A
#
# COMPACT_ATOMS: atom_id res chain seq x y z
N SER A 1 -4.19 32.24 4.36
CA SER A 1 -4.98 31.11 3.84
C SER A 1 -4.20 29.86 4.11
N ASP A 2 -4.80 28.88 4.76
CA ASP A 2 -4.13 27.60 5.00
C ASP A 2 -4.03 26.84 3.68
N LEU A 3 -2.85 26.31 3.39
CA LEU A 3 -2.61 25.49 2.19
C LEU A 3 -3.13 24.07 2.44
N GLN A 4 -3.75 23.48 1.42
CA GLN A 4 -4.19 22.08 1.49
C GLN A 4 -2.97 21.16 1.69
N PRO A 5 -2.98 20.26 2.69
CA PRO A 5 -1.93 19.26 2.87
C PRO A 5 -1.86 18.26 1.69
N PRO A 6 -0.70 17.62 1.46
CA PRO A 6 -0.60 16.55 0.47
C PRO A 6 -1.52 15.39 0.85
N PHE A 7 -2.07 14.72 -0.16
CA PHE A 7 -2.93 13.56 0.02
C PHE A 7 -2.76 12.56 -1.12
N GLN A 8 -3.02 11.30 -0.83
CA GLN A 8 -3.16 10.28 -1.87
C GLN A 8 -4.60 10.28 -2.37
N PRO A 9 -4.87 10.45 -3.68
CA PRO A 9 -6.22 10.36 -4.22
C PRO A 9 -6.89 9.05 -3.83
N SER A 10 -8.19 9.11 -3.58
CA SER A 10 -9.03 8.00 -3.10
C SER A 10 -8.61 7.32 -1.79
N SER A 11 -7.70 7.92 -1.01
CA SER A 11 -7.45 7.51 0.37
C SER A 11 -8.47 8.11 1.35
N THR A 12 -8.63 7.47 2.50
CA THR A 12 -9.32 8.06 3.67
C THR A 12 -8.32 8.52 4.73
N PRO A 13 -8.70 9.41 5.67
CA PRO A 13 -7.78 9.99 6.65
C PRO A 13 -6.95 8.96 7.44
N VAL A 14 -5.69 9.29 7.70
CA VAL A 14 -4.72 8.44 8.43
C VAL A 14 -5.13 8.17 9.89
N SER A 15 -5.94 9.05 10.48
CA SER A 15 -6.41 8.92 11.86
C SER A 15 -7.43 7.78 12.08
N LEU A 16 -7.94 7.16 11.01
CA LEU A 16 -8.87 6.05 11.11
C LEU A 16 -8.10 4.73 11.32
N GLN A 17 -8.56 3.92 12.29
CA GLN A 17 -7.99 2.59 12.54
C GLN A 17 -8.16 1.64 11.35
N TYR A 18 -9.26 1.79 10.62
CA TYR A 18 -9.52 1.05 9.38
C TYR A 18 -9.69 2.07 8.26
N ARG A 19 -8.79 2.06 7.29
CA ARG A 19 -8.77 3.08 6.23
C ARG A 19 -8.43 2.53 4.87
N PHE A 20 -8.88 3.22 3.83
CA PHE A 20 -8.41 3.02 2.48
C PHE A 20 -7.12 3.81 2.29
N MET A 21 -6.04 3.12 1.92
CA MET A 21 -4.80 3.77 1.49
C MET A 21 -4.88 4.18 0.01
N VAL A 22 -5.54 3.37 -0.81
CA VAL A 22 -5.95 3.70 -2.18
C VAL A 22 -7.10 2.78 -2.60
N TRP A 23 -8.07 3.33 -3.34
CA TRP A 23 -9.08 2.55 -4.06
C TRP A 23 -9.14 3.08 -5.48
N ASN A 24 -8.70 2.28 -6.45
CA ASN A 24 -8.71 2.65 -7.86
C ASN A 24 -9.37 1.55 -8.72
N ASP A 25 -9.17 1.63 -10.03
CA ASP A 25 -9.67 0.70 -11.03
C ASP A 25 -8.97 -0.67 -11.03
N VAL A 26 -7.83 -0.79 -10.35
CA VAL A 26 -7.09 -2.06 -10.20
C VAL A 26 -7.58 -2.84 -8.99
N GLY A 27 -7.76 -2.15 -7.86
CA GLY A 27 -8.09 -2.81 -6.60
C GLY A 27 -8.25 -1.85 -5.43
N ILE A 28 -8.15 -2.44 -4.23
CA ILE A 28 -8.31 -1.77 -2.94
C ILE A 28 -7.12 -2.12 -2.07
N VAL A 29 -6.47 -1.09 -1.51
CA VAL A 29 -5.46 -1.25 -0.45
C VAL A 29 -6.03 -0.68 0.84
N LYS A 30 -6.20 -1.54 1.84
CA LYS A 30 -6.74 -1.18 3.16
C LYS A 30 -5.65 -1.28 4.21
N GLN A 31 -5.67 -0.38 5.18
CA GLN A 31 -4.83 -0.45 6.37
C GLN A 31 -5.71 -0.71 7.59
N THR A 32 -5.29 -1.68 8.40
CA THR A 32 -5.70 -1.82 9.81
C THR A 32 -4.56 -1.31 10.67
N ASN A 33 -4.85 -0.39 11.58
CA ASN A 33 -3.91 0.20 12.53
C ASN A 33 -4.60 0.36 13.89
N THR A 34 -4.76 -0.76 14.58
CA THR A 34 -5.27 -0.84 15.95
C THR A 34 -4.10 -1.03 16.93
N GLU A 35 -4.38 -1.06 18.23
CA GLU A 35 -3.35 -1.37 19.23
C GLU A 35 -2.81 -2.80 19.10
N GLU A 36 -3.61 -3.72 18.58
CA GLU A 36 -3.29 -5.14 18.43
C GLU A 36 -2.64 -5.46 17.09
N GLU A 37 -2.89 -4.65 16.06
CA GLU A 37 -2.55 -4.99 14.68
C GLU A 37 -2.23 -3.77 13.81
N ASN A 38 -1.12 -3.86 13.07
CA ASN A 38 -0.79 -2.94 11.99
C ASN A 38 -0.49 -3.71 10.70
N ALA A 39 -1.41 -3.66 9.75
CA ALA A 39 -1.35 -4.46 8.54
C ALA A 39 -1.98 -3.76 7.34
N ILE A 40 -1.57 -4.21 6.16
CA ILE A 40 -2.07 -3.73 4.88
C ILE A 40 -2.63 -4.92 4.10
N ASP A 41 -3.90 -4.84 3.73
CA ASP A 41 -4.59 -5.80 2.87
C ASP A 41 -4.71 -5.25 1.46
N VAL A 42 -4.43 -6.12 0.48
CA VAL A 42 -4.49 -5.79 -0.94
C VAL A 42 -5.50 -6.73 -1.59
N GLU A 43 -6.54 -6.15 -2.16
CA GLU A 43 -7.59 -6.85 -2.89
C GLU A 43 -7.59 -6.35 -4.34
N PHE A 44 -7.69 -7.26 -5.30
CA PHE A 44 -7.76 -6.93 -6.72
C PHE A 44 -9.20 -7.11 -7.21
N HIS A 45 -9.69 -6.18 -8.02
CA HIS A 45 -11.03 -6.31 -8.61
C HIS A 45 -11.10 -7.48 -9.60
N ASP A 46 -9.99 -7.74 -10.30
CA ASP A 46 -9.80 -8.90 -11.15
C ASP A 46 -8.80 -9.87 -10.49
N THR A 47 -9.29 -11.01 -10.01
CA THR A 47 -8.47 -12.02 -9.34
C THR A 47 -7.59 -12.81 -10.30
N VAL A 48 -7.79 -12.69 -11.62
CA VAL A 48 -6.86 -13.24 -12.64
C VAL A 48 -5.55 -12.47 -12.65
N LEU A 49 -5.58 -11.18 -12.33
CA LEU A 49 -4.40 -10.32 -12.30
C LEU A 49 -3.44 -10.76 -11.18
N HIS A 50 -3.94 -10.86 -9.95
CA HIS A 50 -3.18 -11.34 -8.80
C HIS A 50 -4.13 -11.76 -7.66
N HIS A 51 -3.67 -12.69 -6.82
CA HIS A 51 -4.41 -13.08 -5.62
C HIS A 51 -4.37 -11.97 -4.55
N ALA A 52 -5.40 -11.87 -3.72
CA ALA A 52 -5.37 -10.97 -2.56
C ALA A 52 -4.26 -11.40 -1.58
N PHE A 53 -3.58 -10.44 -0.97
CA PHE A 53 -2.50 -10.72 -0.01
C PHE A 53 -2.44 -9.68 1.10
N ARG A 54 -1.75 -10.04 2.18
CA ARG A 54 -1.57 -9.22 3.38
C ARG A 54 -0.09 -8.93 3.62
N VAL A 55 0.21 -7.71 4.02
CA VAL A 55 1.53 -7.24 4.45
C VAL A 55 1.46 -6.86 5.92
N ASN A 56 2.39 -7.38 6.73
CA ASN A 56 2.57 -6.88 8.09
C ASN A 56 3.29 -5.53 8.05
N ASN A 57 2.65 -4.47 8.54
CA ASN A 57 3.07 -3.08 8.31
C ASN A 57 4.06 -2.58 9.38
N MET A 58 5.14 -3.35 9.59
CA MET A 58 6.14 -3.07 10.63
C MET A 58 6.84 -1.71 10.48
N ALA A 59 6.93 -1.19 9.25
CA ALA A 59 7.56 0.10 8.97
C ALA A 59 6.59 1.30 9.04
N GLY A 60 5.30 1.07 9.32
CA GLY A 60 4.31 2.14 9.45
C GLY A 60 4.03 2.91 8.16
N HIS A 61 3.87 2.21 7.02
CA HIS A 61 3.50 2.86 5.76
C HIS A 61 2.12 3.51 5.87
N THR A 62 2.03 4.76 5.43
CA THR A 62 0.80 5.59 5.46
C THR A 62 0.32 5.97 4.07
N LEU A 63 1.19 5.83 3.06
CA LEU A 63 0.91 6.05 1.65
C LEU A 63 0.99 4.73 0.87
N ALA A 64 0.08 4.52 -0.07
CA ALA A 64 0.14 3.41 -1.02
C ALA A 64 -0.36 3.80 -2.41
N ALA A 65 0.20 3.20 -3.45
CA ALA A 65 -0.28 3.25 -4.81
C ALA A 65 -0.31 1.82 -5.38
N LEU A 66 -1.37 1.50 -6.13
CA LEU A 66 -1.57 0.17 -6.70
C LEU A 66 -1.71 0.29 -8.22
N SER A 67 -0.89 -0.47 -8.95
CA SER A 67 -1.04 -0.67 -10.39
C SER A 67 -1.19 -2.15 -10.69
N LYS A 68 -1.30 -2.51 -11.98
CA LYS A 68 -1.34 -3.90 -12.42
C LYS A 68 0.02 -4.60 -12.26
N GLU A 69 1.09 -3.83 -12.14
CA GLU A 69 2.47 -4.30 -12.12
C GLU A 69 3.08 -4.26 -10.72
N ALA A 70 2.66 -3.32 -9.87
CA ALA A 70 3.26 -3.12 -8.56
C ALA A 70 2.30 -2.56 -7.50
N LEU A 71 2.59 -2.91 -6.25
CA LEU A 71 2.18 -2.16 -5.07
C LEU A 71 3.37 -1.34 -4.60
N VAL A 72 3.20 -0.03 -4.47
CA VAL A 72 4.19 0.87 -3.86
C VAL A 72 3.65 1.38 -2.53
N MET A 73 4.45 1.33 -1.48
CA MET A 73 4.12 1.83 -0.14
C MET A 73 5.21 2.77 0.35
N ALA A 74 4.84 3.79 1.14
CA ALA A 74 5.82 4.70 1.73
C ALA A 74 5.47 5.09 3.18
N CYS A 75 6.51 5.32 3.98
CA CYS A 75 6.43 5.89 5.32
C CYS A 75 7.37 7.10 5.47
N GLU A 76 7.02 7.98 6.39
CA GLU A 76 7.86 9.11 6.78
C GLU A 76 9.08 8.65 7.59
N ALA A 77 10.04 9.55 7.80
CA ALA A 77 11.15 9.28 8.70
C ALA A 77 10.66 9.27 10.15
N THR A 78 11.23 8.38 10.96
CA THR A 78 11.15 8.42 12.42
C THR A 78 12.51 8.82 12.99
N GLU A 79 12.62 8.94 14.32
CA GLU A 79 13.90 9.23 14.98
C GLU A 79 14.98 8.19 14.62
N ASP A 80 14.59 6.92 14.55
CA ASP A 80 15.52 5.80 14.32
C ASP A 80 15.62 5.34 12.87
N ASN A 81 14.69 5.75 11.99
CA ASN A 81 14.60 5.25 10.61
C ASN A 81 14.39 6.38 9.60
N PRO A 82 15.10 6.37 8.45
CA PRO A 82 14.81 7.31 7.38
C PRO A 82 13.45 6.99 6.73
N SER A 83 12.88 7.98 6.04
CA SER A 83 11.72 7.77 5.17
C SER A 83 12.03 6.66 4.16
N LYS A 84 11.06 5.79 3.92
CA LYS A 84 11.25 4.57 3.12
C LYS A 84 10.15 4.42 2.10
N MET A 85 10.53 3.98 0.91
CA MET A 85 9.64 3.48 -0.14
C MET A 85 9.90 1.99 -0.33
N VAL A 86 8.83 1.20 -0.43
CA VAL A 86 8.87 -0.23 -0.75
C VAL A 86 8.04 -0.46 -2.00
N CYS A 87 8.61 -1.17 -2.98
CA CYS A 87 7.93 -1.58 -4.20
C CYS A 87 7.84 -3.10 -4.23
N VAL A 88 6.62 -3.63 -4.31
CA VAL A 88 6.32 -5.04 -4.48
C VAL A 88 5.89 -5.25 -5.92
N MET A 89 6.73 -5.96 -6.69
CA MET A 89 6.39 -6.34 -8.06
C MET A 89 5.35 -7.46 -8.04
N LEU A 90 4.18 -7.22 -8.64
CA LEU A 90 3.07 -8.16 -8.74
C LEU A 90 3.21 -9.10 -9.94
N ASN A 91 3.85 -8.63 -11.01
CA ASN A 91 4.13 -9.41 -12.21
C ASN A 91 5.61 -9.79 -12.28
N THR A 92 5.95 -11.01 -11.85
CA THR A 92 7.30 -11.59 -12.02
C THR A 92 7.40 -12.58 -13.19
N TYR A 93 6.39 -12.66 -14.06
CA TYR A 93 6.37 -13.57 -15.21
C TYR A 93 7.22 -13.14 -16.43
N HIS A 94 8.20 -12.25 -16.27
CA HIS A 94 9.18 -11.97 -17.34
C HIS A 94 10.42 -12.88 -17.17
N PHE A 95 10.29 -14.10 -17.71
CA PHE A 95 11.35 -15.07 -18.02
C PHE A 95 12.23 -15.60 -16.86
N ALA A 96 11.69 -16.51 -16.06
CA ALA A 96 12.48 -17.64 -15.53
C ALA A 96 12.40 -18.84 -16.48
N TRP A 97 12.74 -18.62 -17.75
CA TRP A 97 13.18 -19.68 -18.67
C TRP A 97 14.52 -19.25 -19.24
N ILE A 98 15.57 -19.41 -18.44
CA ILE A 98 16.93 -19.55 -18.98
C ILE A 98 17.42 -20.90 -18.51
N VAL A 99 17.41 -21.81 -19.50
CA VAL A 99 18.16 -23.07 -19.72
C VAL A 99 18.65 -23.84 -18.49
#